data_AF-A0A2T2VLW4-F1
#
_entry.id   AF-A0A2T2VLW4-F1
#
_cell.length_a   1.000
_cell.length_b   1.000
_cell.length_c   1.000
_cell.angle_alpha   90.00
_cell.angle_beta   90.00
_cell.angle_gamma   90.00
#
_symmetry.space_group_name_H-M   'P 1'
#
loop_
_entity.id
_entity.type
_entity.pdbx_description
1 polymer ?
#
loop_
_entity_poly.entity_id
_entity_poly.type
_entity_poly.pdbx_seq_one_letter_code
_entity_poly.pdbx_strand_id
1 'polypeptide(L)' 'MIKGFLFDLDGVIVDTAVFHFHAWRKVAQKLGGDFT' A
#
# COMPACT_ATOMS: atom_id res chain seq x y z
N MET A 1 1.94 -29.47 -16.57
CA MET A 1 1.69 -29.49 -15.11
C MET A 1 2.06 -28.13 -14.56
N ILE A 2 1.15 -27.47 -13.85
CA ILE A 2 1.45 -26.17 -13.23
C ILE A 2 2.44 -26.41 -12.09
N LYS A 3 3.51 -25.60 -12.04
CA LYS A 3 4.62 -25.78 -11.09
C LYS A 3 4.54 -24.86 -9.88
N GLY A 4 3.66 -23.86 -9.91
CA GLY A 4 3.43 -22.95 -8.81
C GLY A 4 2.82 -21.63 -9.28
N PHE A 5 2.46 -20.80 -8.30
CA PHE A 5 1.96 -19.44 -8.49
C PHE A 5 2.71 -18.52 -7.53
N LEU A 6 2.92 -17.28 -7.98
CA LEU A 6 3.47 -16.21 -7.18
C LEU A 6 2.40 -15.13 -7.07
N PHE A 7 2.12 -14.71 -5.85
CA PHE A 7 1.13 -13.68 -5.56
C PHE A 7 1.80 -12.49 -4.91
N ASP A 8 1.35 -11.31 -5.30
CA ASP A 8 1.59 -10.08 -4.56
C ASP A 8 0.73 -10.07 -3.29
N LEU A 9 1.02 -9.17 -2.36
CA LEU A 9 0.28 -9.02 -1.12
C LEU A 9 -0.84 -7.98 -1.27
N ASP A 10 -0.46 -6.74 -1.58
CA ASP A 10 -1.31 -5.56 -1.49
C ASP A 10 -2.36 -5.56 -2.60
N GLY A 11 -3.63 -5.65 -2.22
CA GLY A 11 -4.75 -5.73 -3.15
C GLY A 11 -4.92 -7.10 -3.84
N VAL A 12 -4.03 -8.07 -3.59
CA VAL A 12 -4.16 -9.45 -4.10
C VAL A 12 -4.57 -10.42 -3.00
N ILE A 13 -3.80 -10.49 -1.91
CA ILE A 13 -4.14 -11.33 -0.75
C ILE A 13 -4.88 -10.52 0.31
N VAL A 14 -4.55 -9.23 0.45
CA VAL A 14 -5.19 -8.33 1.42
C VAL A 14 -5.13 -6.89 0.94
N ASP A 15 -6.18 -6.10 1.17
CA ASP A 15 -6.15 -4.67 0.87
C ASP A 15 -5.42 -3.88 1.96
N THR A 16 -4.17 -3.55 1.67
CA THR A 16 -3.26 -2.79 2.53
C THR A 16 -2.87 -1.43 1.94
N ALA A 17 -3.21 -1.16 0.68
CA ALA A 17 -2.86 0.07 -0.01
C ALA A 17 -3.42 1.31 0.70
N VAL A 18 -4.61 1.18 1.31
CA VAL A 18 -5.22 2.23 2.15
C VAL A 18 -4.36 2.62 3.35
N PHE A 19 -3.70 1.64 4.00
CA PHE A 19 -2.82 1.90 5.14
C PHE A 19 -1.52 2.56 4.70
N HIS A 20 -0.96 2.15 3.55
CA HIS A 20 0.17 2.85 2.94
C HIS A 20 -0.16 4.30 2.65
N PHE A 21 -1.31 4.58 2.03
CA PHE A 21 -1.76 5.96 1.78
C PHE A 21 -1.85 6.78 3.07
N HIS A 22 -2.50 6.25 4.11
CA HIS A 22 -2.60 6.95 5.39
C HIS A 22 -1.24 7.18 6.06
N ALA A 23 -0.32 6.22 6.00
CA ALA A 23 1.02 6.35 6.55
C ALA A 23 1.80 7.44 5.80
N TRP A 24 1.79 7.42 4.46
CA TRP A 24 2.46 8.42 3.64
C TRP A 24 1.87 9.82 3.80
N ARG A 25 0.55 9.95 3.86
CA ARG A 25 -0.11 11.23 4.11
C ARG A 25 0.27 11.81 5.47
N LYS A 26 0.36 10.97 6.51
CA LYS A 26 0.86 11.41 7.84
C LYS A 26 2.31 11.92 7.78
N VAL A 27 3.16 11.30 6.96
CA VAL A 27 4.54 11.77 6.76
C VAL A 27 4.56 13.09 6.00
N ALA A 28 3.79 13.22 4.91
CA ALA A 28 3.70 14.45 4.14
C ALA A 28 3.23 15.63 4.99
N GLN A 29 2.20 15.44 5.81
CA GLN A 29 1.68 16.47 6.72
C GLN A 29 2.73 16.96 7.72
N LYS A 30 3.60 16.07 8.21
CA LYS A 30 4.73 16.45 9.08
C LYS A 30 5.78 17.29 8.37
N LEU A 31 5.88 17.19 7.05
CA LEU A 31 6.82 17.92 6.21
C LEU A 31 6.20 19.19 5.59
N GLY A 32 4.94 19.51 5.93
CA GLY A 32 4.23 20.68 5.42
C GLY A 32 3.57 20.50 4.04
N GLY A 33 3.50 19.27 3.52
CA GLY A 33 2.73 18.91 2.32
C GLY A 33 1.47 18.14 2.66
N ASP A 34 0.55 18.00 1.69
CA ASP A 34 -0.62 17.13 1.85
C ASP A 34 -0.96 16.44 0.52
N PHE A 35 -1.51 15.22 0.63
CA PHE A 35 -2.00 14.46 -0.51
C PHE A 35 -3.54 14.48 -0.46
N THR A 36 -4.17 15.02 -1.51
CA THR A 36 -5.63 15.07 -1.69
C THR A 36 -6.15 13.88 -2.47
#